data_AF-A0A969ZW25-F1
#
_entry.id   AF-A0A969ZW25-F1
#
_cell.length_a   1.000
_cell.length_b   1.000
_cell.length_c   1.000
_cell.angle_alpha   90.00
_cell.angle_beta   90.00
_cell.angle_gamma   90.00
#
_symmetry.space_group_name_H-M   'P 1'
#
loop_
_entity.id
_entity.type
_entity.pdbx_description
1 polymer ?
#
loop_
_entity_poly.entity_id
_entity_poly.type
_entity_poly.pdbx_seq_one_letter_code
_entity_poly.pdbx_strand_id
1 'polypeptide(L)'
;MGIDDSFFNGFIDGFGMLYDKLPKQLIHRDPNPSNILFDNGIVTGFIDFDLSEINIRLWDVCYCATGILSDGSDEAYEKWLEILSGILNGYDLEEKLTPEEKQAVFYVICSIQMTCIAFFERHDMYRELAQTNRQMLQFIVKNEEKIKQIL
;
A
#
# COMPACT_ATOMS: atom_id res chain seq x y z
N MET A 1 -8.91 3.98 15.91
CA MET A 1 -9.06 3.83 14.44
C MET A 1 -10.50 3.60 13.98
N GLY A 2 -11.47 3.31 14.87
CA GLY A 2 -12.84 2.98 14.44
C GLY A 2 -12.93 1.64 13.71
N ILE A 3 -12.00 0.74 14.04
CA ILE A 3 -11.85 -0.62 13.51
C ILE A 3 -11.81 -1.52 14.74
N ASP A 4 -12.47 -2.67 14.66
CA ASP A 4 -12.61 -3.63 15.76
C ASP A 4 -11.27 -4.31 16.10
N ASP A 5 -11.04 -4.61 17.38
CA ASP A 5 -9.80 -5.24 17.83
C ASP A 5 -9.56 -6.62 17.21
N SER A 6 -10.61 -7.34 16.83
CA SER A 6 -10.51 -8.62 16.12
C SER A 6 -9.79 -8.51 14.77
N PHE A 7 -9.90 -7.36 14.08
CA PHE A 7 -9.16 -7.12 12.84
C PHE A 7 -7.65 -7.15 13.09
N PHE A 8 -7.17 -6.47 14.14
CA PHE A 8 -5.72 -6.41 14.42
C PHE A 8 -5.16 -7.78 14.83
N ASN A 9 -5.92 -8.57 15.59
CA ASN A 9 -5.53 -9.94 15.92
C ASN A 9 -5.45 -10.80 14.65
N GLY A 10 -6.49 -10.78 13.81
CA GLY A 10 -6.49 -11.51 12.54
C GLY A 10 -5.40 -11.03 11.56
N PHE A 11 -5.08 -9.74 11.58
CA PHE A 11 -3.97 -9.16 10.84
C PHE A 11 -2.63 -9.72 11.30
N ILE A 12 -2.35 -9.73 12.60
CA ILE A 12 -1.09 -10.23 13.17
C ILE A 12 -0.91 -11.71 12.84
N ASP A 13 -1.95 -12.51 13.05
CA ASP A 13 -1.91 -13.96 12.79
C ASP A 13 -1.72 -14.26 11.30
N GLY A 14 -2.54 -13.63 10.45
CA GLY A 14 -2.52 -13.85 9.01
C GLY A 14 -1.23 -13.38 8.35
N PHE A 15 -0.80 -12.15 8.63
CA PHE A 15 0.42 -11.61 8.04
C PHE A 15 1.67 -12.27 8.61
N GLY A 16 1.67 -12.62 9.90
CA GLY A 16 2.79 -13.32 10.54
C GLY A 16 3.12 -14.66 9.88
N MET A 17 2.12 -15.36 9.34
CA MET A 17 2.32 -16.63 8.60
C MET A 17 2.93 -16.45 7.20
N LEU A 18 2.88 -15.23 6.65
CA LEU A 18 3.32 -14.89 5.30
C LEU A 18 4.65 -14.14 5.30
N TYR A 19 4.87 -13.24 6.25
CA TYR A 19 5.94 -12.22 6.20
C TYR A 19 7.33 -12.79 5.92
N ASP A 20 7.73 -13.85 6.62
CA ASP A 20 9.07 -14.45 6.46
C ASP A 20 9.27 -15.18 5.12
N LYS A 21 8.19 -15.44 4.38
CA LYS A 21 8.22 -16.05 3.04
C LYS A 21 8.31 -15.02 1.92
N LEU A 22 8.09 -13.74 2.22
CA LEU A 22 8.04 -12.70 1.21
C LEU A 22 9.46 -12.36 0.70
N PRO A 23 9.67 -12.31 -0.63
CA PRO A 23 10.93 -11.86 -1.21
C PRO A 23 11.30 -10.46 -0.74
N LYS A 24 12.58 -10.27 -0.38
CA LYS A 24 13.12 -8.98 0.05
C LYS A 24 14.15 -8.48 -0.95
N GLN A 25 14.12 -7.18 -1.24
CA GLN A 25 15.07 -6.50 -2.10
C GLN A 25 15.27 -5.05 -1.65
N LEU A 26 16.20 -4.34 -2.29
CA LEU A 26 16.28 -2.89 -2.13
C LEU A 26 15.02 -2.24 -2.71
N ILE A 27 14.26 -1.55 -1.88
CA ILE A 27 13.02 -0.85 -2.23
C ILE A 27 13.14 0.64 -1.97
N HIS A 28 12.31 1.43 -2.64
CA HIS A 28 12.25 2.89 -2.53
C HIS A 28 11.54 3.36 -1.26
N ARG A 29 10.57 2.58 -0.75
CA ARG A 29 9.72 2.86 0.42
C ARG A 29 8.69 3.99 0.30
N ASP A 30 8.89 4.92 -0.62
CA ASP A 30 7.99 6.05 -0.86
C ASP A 30 7.79 6.38 -2.35
N PRO A 31 7.41 5.41 -3.21
CA PRO A 31 7.09 5.68 -4.61
C PRO A 31 5.68 6.30 -4.74
N ASN A 32 5.41 7.39 -4.01
CA ASN A 32 4.20 8.18 -4.22
C ASN A 32 4.21 8.78 -5.64
N PRO A 33 3.04 9.13 -6.22
CA PRO A 33 2.99 9.66 -7.58
C PRO A 33 3.87 10.90 -7.84
N SER A 34 4.12 11.74 -6.84
CA SER A 34 5.03 12.90 -6.97
C SER A 34 6.52 12.53 -7.08
N ASN A 35 6.89 11.31 -6.67
CA ASN A 35 8.25 10.78 -6.76
C ASN A 35 8.49 9.98 -8.06
N ILE A 36 7.50 9.91 -8.96
CA ILE A 36 7.60 9.21 -10.24
C ILE A 36 7.65 10.24 -11.37
N LEU A 37 8.73 10.22 -12.15
CA LEU A 37 8.91 11.11 -13.28
C LEU A 37 8.30 10.53 -14.55
N PHE A 38 7.57 11.36 -15.29
CA PHE A 38 6.97 11.00 -16.57
C PHE A 38 7.45 11.93 -17.68
N ASP A 39 7.78 11.36 -18.85
CA ASP A 39 7.95 12.09 -20.10
C ASP A 39 7.05 11.47 -21.17
N ASN A 40 6.17 12.27 -21.76
CA ASN A 40 5.18 11.83 -22.75
C ASN A 40 4.36 10.59 -22.32
N GLY A 41 4.01 10.50 -21.04
CA GLY A 41 3.24 9.38 -20.48
C GLY A 41 4.06 8.13 -20.16
N ILE A 42 5.39 8.17 -20.32
CA ILE A 42 6.31 7.08 -20.03
C ILE A 42 7.03 7.38 -18.72
N VAL A 43 7.12 6.40 -17.82
CA VAL A 43 7.94 6.51 -16.62
C VAL A 43 9.41 6.61 -17.03
N THR A 44 10.09 7.69 -16.64
CA THR A 44 11.50 7.94 -16.97
C THR A 44 12.43 7.80 -15.78
N GLY A 45 11.90 7.78 -14.56
CA GLY A 45 12.70 7.57 -13.37
C GLY A 45 11.91 7.79 -12.08
N PHE A 46 12.60 7.54 -10.97
CA PHE A 46 12.14 7.79 -9.61
C PHE A 46 13.10 8.79 -8.95
N ILE A 47 12.60 9.56 -7.98
CA ILE A 47 13.37 10.51 -7.18
C ILE A 47 13.06 10.32 -5.70
N ASP A 48 13.89 10.90 -4.82
CA ASP A 48 13.72 10.86 -3.37
C ASP A 48 13.90 9.46 -2.73
N PHE A 49 15.15 8.98 -2.74
CA PHE A 49 15.52 7.66 -2.21
C PHE A 49 15.88 7.67 -0.72
N ASP A 50 15.56 8.73 0.04
CA ASP A 50 16.02 8.92 1.42
C ASP A 50 15.51 7.83 2.38
N LEU A 51 14.39 7.18 2.05
CA LEU A 51 13.78 6.10 2.84
C LEU A 51 14.16 4.70 2.37
N SER A 52 15.03 4.56 1.36
CA SER A 52 15.31 3.26 0.74
C SER A 52 15.93 2.27 1.71
N GLU A 53 15.49 1.02 1.63
CA GLU A 53 15.98 -0.07 2.51
C GLU A 53 15.83 -1.44 1.85
N ILE A 54 16.45 -2.48 2.44
CA ILE A 54 16.19 -3.86 2.05
C ILE A 54 14.97 -4.36 2.83
N ASN A 55 13.85 -4.57 2.13
CA ASN A 55 12.60 -5.07 2.73
C ASN A 55 11.74 -5.78 1.68
N ILE A 56 10.52 -6.19 2.05
CA ILE A 56 9.60 -6.90 1.15
C ILE A 56 9.34 -6.08 -0.12
N ARG A 57 9.57 -6.67 -1.30
CA ARG A 57 9.47 -5.93 -2.57
C ARG A 57 8.05 -5.45 -2.88
N LEU A 58 7.06 -6.16 -2.36
CA LEU A 58 5.64 -5.83 -2.49
C LEU A 58 5.28 -4.46 -1.88
N TRP A 59 6.09 -3.94 -0.95
CA TRP A 59 5.85 -2.64 -0.32
C TRP A 59 5.69 -1.52 -1.34
N ASP A 60 6.62 -1.36 -2.27
CA ASP A 60 6.64 -0.24 -3.22
C ASP A 60 5.37 -0.22 -4.10
N VAL A 61 4.95 -1.39 -4.55
CA VAL A 61 3.76 -1.57 -5.40
C VAL A 61 2.49 -1.19 -4.66
N CYS A 62 2.34 -1.69 -3.42
CA CYS A 62 1.20 -1.35 -2.56
C CYS A 62 1.22 0.12 -2.14
N TYR A 63 2.41 0.68 -1.88
CA TYR A 63 2.57 2.06 -1.45
C TYR A 63 2.16 3.03 -2.57
N CYS A 64 2.63 2.79 -3.79
CA CYS A 64 2.24 3.55 -4.99
C CYS A 64 0.71 3.61 -5.14
N ALA A 65 0.04 2.44 -5.04
CA ALA A 65 -1.42 2.38 -5.11
C ALA A 65 -2.12 3.18 -3.99
N THR A 66 -1.60 3.16 -2.76
CA THR A 66 -2.16 3.96 -1.66
C THR A 66 -1.84 5.45 -1.78
N GLY A 67 -0.73 5.82 -2.41
CA GLY A 67 -0.42 7.21 -2.74
C GLY A 67 -1.47 7.84 -3.65
N ILE A 68 -2.01 7.06 -4.60
CA ILE A 68 -3.11 7.51 -5.46
C ILE A 68 -4.43 7.63 -4.68
N LEU A 69 -4.72 6.70 -3.75
CA LEU A 69 -5.90 6.79 -2.88
C LEU A 69 -5.91 8.04 -1.99
N SER A 70 -4.73 8.55 -1.65
CA SER A 70 -4.55 9.64 -0.69
C SER A 70 -5.14 10.98 -1.14
N ASP A 71 -5.46 11.14 -2.42
CA ASP A 71 -6.26 12.25 -2.96
C ASP A 71 -7.63 12.38 -2.26
N GLY A 72 -8.17 11.26 -1.76
CA GLY A 72 -9.33 11.24 -0.88
C GLY A 72 -10.64 11.68 -1.53
N SER A 73 -10.67 11.92 -2.84
CA SER A 73 -11.88 12.22 -3.60
C SER A 73 -12.77 10.98 -3.75
N ASP A 74 -14.09 11.18 -3.89
CA ASP A 74 -15.04 10.08 -4.13
C ASP A 74 -14.64 9.27 -5.37
N GLU A 75 -14.17 9.95 -6.43
CA GLU A 75 -13.66 9.32 -7.64
C GLU A 75 -12.43 8.44 -7.36
N ALA A 76 -11.50 8.89 -6.51
CA ALA A 76 -10.35 8.09 -6.12
C ALA A 76 -10.79 6.80 -5.42
N TYR A 77 -11.73 6.87 -4.47
CA TYR A 77 -12.27 5.69 -3.79
C TYR A 77 -13.01 4.73 -4.73
N GLU A 78 -13.81 5.26 -5.68
CA GLU A 78 -14.54 4.45 -6.66
C GLU A 78 -13.60 3.67 -7.58
N LYS A 79 -12.51 4.30 -8.04
CA LYS A 79 -11.56 3.73 -9.00
C LYS A 79 -10.43 2.93 -8.35
N TRP A 80 -10.24 3.04 -7.04
CA TRP A 80 -9.02 2.54 -6.42
C TRP A 80 -8.78 1.04 -6.58
N LEU A 81 -9.83 0.21 -6.53
CA LEU A 81 -9.68 -1.24 -6.74
C LEU A 81 -9.23 -1.56 -8.18
N GLU A 82 -9.68 -0.79 -9.17
CA GLU A 82 -9.23 -0.90 -10.55
C GLU A 82 -7.76 -0.47 -10.68
N ILE A 83 -7.38 0.64 -10.04
CA ILE A 83 -6.00 1.15 -10.03
C ILE A 83 -5.06 0.15 -9.36
N LEU A 84 -5.42 -0.36 -8.18
CA LEU A 84 -4.66 -1.39 -7.46
C LEU A 84 -4.49 -2.64 -8.34
N SER A 85 -5.57 -3.09 -9.00
CA SER A 85 -5.52 -4.22 -9.92
C SER A 85 -4.58 -3.96 -11.10
N GLY A 86 -4.66 -2.80 -11.74
CA GLY A 86 -3.80 -2.43 -12.85
C GLY A 86 -2.32 -2.40 -12.47
N ILE A 87 -1.99 -1.81 -11.32
CA ILE A 87 -0.62 -1.73 -10.80
C ILE A 87 -0.08 -3.13 -10.48
N LEU A 88 -0.85 -3.95 -9.76
CA LEU A 88 -0.41 -5.29 -9.37
C LEU A 88 -0.24 -6.22 -10.58
N ASN A 89 -1.16 -6.18 -11.54
CA ASN A 89 -1.06 -6.98 -12.76
C ASN A 89 0.13 -6.53 -13.62
N GLY A 90 0.34 -5.21 -13.75
CA GLY A 90 1.53 -4.68 -14.45
C GLY A 90 2.83 -5.15 -13.80
N TYR A 91 2.90 -5.12 -12.46
CA TYR A 91 4.06 -5.61 -11.73
C TYR A 91 4.27 -7.13 -11.89
N ASP A 92 3.20 -7.93 -11.79
CA ASP A 92 3.26 -9.39 -11.99
C ASP A 92 3.70 -9.79 -13.40
N LEU A 93 3.41 -8.97 -14.41
CA LEU A 93 3.83 -9.21 -15.80
C LEU A 93 5.34 -9.06 -15.98
N GLU A 94 5.94 -8.04 -15.38
CA GLU A 94 7.38 -7.77 -15.45
C GLU A 94 8.18 -8.70 -14.51
N GLU A 95 7.72 -8.85 -13.26
CA GLU A 95 8.35 -9.71 -12.27
C GLU A 95 7.31 -10.48 -11.48
N LYS A 96 7.18 -11.78 -11.78
CA LYS A 96 6.11 -12.64 -11.26
C LYS A 96 6.01 -12.55 -9.74
N LEU A 97 4.80 -12.24 -9.25
CA LEU A 97 4.46 -12.30 -7.84
C LEU A 97 4.35 -13.75 -7.40
N THR A 98 4.96 -14.05 -6.25
CA THR A 98 4.82 -15.33 -5.59
C THR A 98 3.39 -15.53 -5.08
N PRO A 99 2.93 -16.77 -4.88
CA PRO A 99 1.64 -17.04 -4.25
C PRO A 99 1.48 -16.35 -2.89
N GLU A 100 2.55 -16.30 -2.10
CA GLU A 100 2.59 -15.65 -0.79
C GLU A 100 2.45 -14.12 -0.91
N GLU A 101 3.09 -13.49 -1.89
CA GLU A 101 2.92 -12.05 -2.14
C GLU A 101 1.48 -11.71 -2.54
N LYS A 102 0.87 -12.52 -3.42
CA LYS A 102 -0.53 -12.33 -3.81
C LYS A 102 -1.47 -12.38 -2.60
N GLN A 103 -1.26 -13.33 -1.69
CA GLN A 103 -2.00 -13.41 -0.43
C GLN A 103 -1.69 -12.25 0.52
N ALA A 104 -0.47 -11.72 0.48
CA ALA A 104 0.01 -10.68 1.37
C ALA A 104 -0.47 -9.25 1.00
N VAL A 105 -0.97 -9.01 -0.23
CA VAL A 105 -1.35 -7.67 -0.73
C VAL A 105 -2.18 -6.89 0.29
N PHE A 106 -3.28 -7.47 0.78
CA PHE A 106 -4.16 -6.81 1.75
C PHE A 106 -3.41 -6.41 3.03
N TYR A 107 -2.59 -7.31 3.55
CA TYR A 107 -1.83 -7.07 4.77
C TYR A 107 -0.74 -6.01 4.58
N VAL A 108 -0.06 -5.98 3.43
CA VAL A 108 0.94 -4.95 3.13
C VAL A 108 0.30 -3.57 3.03
N ILE A 109 -0.84 -3.45 2.34
CA ILE A 109 -1.59 -2.20 2.26
C ILE A 109 -2.02 -1.72 3.65
N CYS A 110 -2.57 -2.61 4.48
CA CYS A 110 -2.94 -2.28 5.86
C CYS A 110 -1.71 -1.84 6.70
N SER A 111 -0.55 -2.49 6.51
CA SER A 111 0.71 -2.13 7.17
C SER A 111 1.16 -0.72 6.84
N ILE A 112 1.07 -0.34 5.55
CA ILE A 112 1.42 1.01 5.07
C ILE A 112 0.52 2.04 5.77
N GLN A 113 -0.80 1.83 5.75
CA GLN A 113 -1.74 2.76 6.38
C GLN A 113 -1.51 2.88 7.88
N MET A 114 -1.32 1.78 8.60
CA MET A 114 -1.04 1.80 10.03
C MET A 114 0.27 2.50 10.36
N THR A 115 1.30 2.32 9.51
CA THR A 115 2.59 3.01 9.66
C THR A 115 2.44 4.51 9.46
N CYS A 116 1.75 4.94 8.39
CA CYS A 116 1.46 6.35 8.11
C CYS A 116 0.66 7.00 9.26
N ILE A 117 -0.40 6.35 9.73
CA ILE A 117 -1.20 6.82 10.87
C ILE A 117 -0.31 7.00 12.11
N ALA A 118 0.48 5.98 12.47
CA ALA A 118 1.34 6.02 13.65
C ALA A 118 2.43 7.11 13.55
N PHE A 119 2.90 7.44 12.35
CA PHE A 119 3.86 8.52 12.11
C PHE A 119 3.20 9.91 12.20
N PHE A 120 2.08 10.11 11.51
CA PHE A 120 1.40 11.41 11.46
C PHE A 120 0.73 11.79 12.78
N GLU A 121 0.22 10.83 13.55
CA GLU A 121 -0.36 11.09 14.87
C GLU A 121 0.62 11.72 15.87
N ARG A 122 1.93 11.50 15.69
CA ARG A 122 2.97 12.04 16.57
C ARG A 122 3.27 13.52 16.30
N HIS A 123 2.74 14.08 15.23
CA HIS A 123 3.07 15.42 14.76
C HIS A 123 1.79 16.23 14.55
N ASP A 124 1.57 17.26 15.37
CA ASP A 124 0.34 18.05 15.32
C ASP A 124 0.06 18.70 13.96
N MET A 125 1.10 19.00 13.17
CA MET A 125 0.95 19.55 11.82
C MET A 125 0.39 18.56 10.79
N TYR A 126 0.40 17.25 11.09
CA TYR A 126 -0.04 16.19 10.18
C TYR A 126 -1.38 15.55 10.61
N ARG A 127 -2.15 16.20 11.48
CA ARG A 127 -3.43 15.67 11.96
C ARG A 127 -4.42 15.34 10.84
N GLU A 128 -4.49 16.17 9.80
CA GLU A 128 -5.36 15.92 8.64
C GLU A 128 -4.90 14.68 7.87
N LEU A 129 -3.60 14.52 7.64
CA LEU A 129 -3.03 13.32 7.01
C LEU A 129 -3.32 12.05 7.84
N ALA A 130 -3.19 12.12 9.17
CA ALA A 130 -3.55 11.01 10.04
C ALA A 130 -5.03 10.64 9.88
N GLN A 131 -5.92 11.62 9.77
CA GLN A 131 -7.35 11.40 9.57
C GLN A 131 -7.65 10.78 8.19
N THR A 132 -7.02 11.27 7.12
CA THR A 132 -7.15 10.69 5.78
C THR A 132 -6.70 9.23 5.77
N ASN A 133 -5.54 8.92 6.34
CA ASN A 133 -5.04 7.53 6.40
C ASN A 133 -5.96 6.61 7.24
N ARG A 134 -6.60 7.12 8.30
CA ARG A 134 -7.63 6.34 9.02
C ARG A 134 -8.83 6.02 8.14
N GLN A 135 -9.32 6.97 7.35
CA GLN A 135 -10.45 6.77 6.44
C GLN A 135 -10.09 5.77 5.33
N MET A 136 -8.89 5.91 4.76
CA MET A 136 -8.34 4.95 3.80
C MET A 136 -8.26 3.55 4.40
N LEU A 137 -7.71 3.39 5.61
CA LEU A 137 -7.65 2.09 6.28
C LEU A 137 -9.05 1.48 6.50
N GLN A 138 -10.04 2.27 6.91
CA GLN A 138 -11.42 1.78 7.05
C GLN A 138 -12.01 1.32 5.71
N PHE A 139 -11.74 2.07 4.64
CA PHE A 139 -12.17 1.69 3.29
C PHE A 139 -11.49 0.39 2.82
N ILE A 140 -10.18 0.27 3.03
CA ILE A 140 -9.39 -0.93 2.68
C ILE A 140 -9.94 -2.16 3.42
N VAL A 141 -10.15 -2.06 4.74
CA VAL A 141 -10.70 -3.16 5.55
C VAL A 141 -12.10 -3.56 5.08
N LYS A 142 -12.96 -2.60 4.73
CA LYS A 142 -14.29 -2.89 4.17
C LYS A 142 -14.25 -3.60 2.81
N ASN A 143 -13.14 -3.53 2.08
CA ASN A 143 -12.98 -4.14 0.76
C ASN A 143 -11.98 -5.32 0.77
N GLU A 144 -11.66 -5.88 1.94
CA GLU A 144 -10.71 -6.99 2.09
C GLU A 144 -10.93 -8.11 1.08
N GLU A 145 -12.16 -8.64 0.99
CA GLU A 145 -12.48 -9.74 0.09
C GLU A 145 -12.28 -9.40 -1.38
N LYS A 146 -12.57 -8.16 -1.79
CA LYS A 146 -12.33 -7.71 -3.16
C LYS A 146 -10.84 -7.61 -3.45
N ILE A 147 -10.05 -7.10 -2.49
CA ILE A 147 -8.59 -6.99 -2.62
C ILE A 147 -7.96 -8.38 -2.75
N LYS A 148 -8.39 -9.34 -1.94
CA LYS A 148 -7.91 -10.73 -1.99
C LYS A 148 -8.23 -11.46 -3.30
N GLN A 149 -9.21 -10.97 -4.07
CA GLN A 149 -9.64 -11.57 -5.34
C GLN A 149 -8.98 -10.94 -6.58
N ILE A 150 -8.07 -9.96 -6.42
CA ILE A 150 -7.45 -9.26 -7.55
C ILE A 150 -6.49 -10.15 -8.37
N LEU A 151 -5.78 -11.11 -7.73
CA LEU A 151 -4.63 -11.84 -8.31
C LEU A 151 -4.71 -13.36 -8.23
#